data_AF-A0A425WGA3-F1
#
_entry.id   AF-A0A425WGA3-F1
#
_cell.length_a   1.000
_cell.length_b   1.000
_cell.length_c   1.000
_cell.angle_alpha   90.00
_cell.angle_beta   90.00
_cell.angle_gamma   90.00
#
_symmetry.space_group_name_H-M   'P 1'
#
loop_
_entity.id
_entity.type
_entity.pdbx_description
1 polymer ?
#
loop_
_entity_poly.entity_id
_entity_poly.type
_entity_poly.pdbx_seq_one_letter_code
_entity_poly.pdbx_strand_id
1 'polypeptide(L)'
;MKEEAGEKFSKQLELEYREMFISITGSLQTGYSIERAFLESTEPLRIIYGEKSVLLPHLVELNSKVRLRKPVEQAFEELSEKFDSEDLSDFAEIFRFGKRLGGDYIENIKSSTRRISERVEVKQEIRASIAQQQLELKVMMVMPLGILAYMKISAPEFLTPSYGNFIGIVVMTACLAVYVGCIALGRKIIDIRV
;
A
#
# COMPACT_ATOMS: atom_id res chain seq x y z
N MET A 1 12.80 8.01 9.67
CA MET A 1 13.61 8.05 8.43
C MET A 1 14.06 6.67 7.91
N LYS A 2 14.81 5.84 8.67
CA LYS A 2 15.15 4.47 8.20
C LYS A 2 13.92 3.54 8.08
N GLU A 3 12.96 3.70 9.00
CA GLU A 3 11.73 2.91 9.05
C GLU A 3 10.75 3.26 7.92
N GLU A 4 10.52 4.56 7.66
CA GLU A 4 9.69 5.04 6.54
C GLU A 4 10.24 4.66 5.16
N ALA A 5 11.57 4.59 5.02
CA ALA A 5 12.21 4.14 3.78
C ALA A 5 12.00 2.64 3.54
N GLY A 6 12.05 1.84 4.61
CA GLY A 6 11.76 0.39 4.56
C GLY A 6 10.31 0.10 4.21
N GLU A 7 9.35 0.83 4.79
CA GLU A 7 7.93 0.62 4.49
C GLU A 7 7.58 1.00 3.04
N LYS A 8 8.11 2.13 2.54
CA LYS A 8 7.94 2.53 1.14
C LYS A 8 8.55 1.51 0.18
N PHE A 9 9.73 1.00 0.52
CA PHE A 9 10.39 -0.04 -0.25
C PHE A 9 9.55 -1.32 -0.31
N SER A 10 9.12 -1.85 0.83
CA SER A 10 8.28 -3.06 0.90
C SER A 10 6.97 -2.89 0.12
N LYS A 11 6.33 -1.72 0.24
CA LYS A 11 5.08 -1.43 -0.48
C LYS A 11 5.30 -1.37 -2.00
N GLN A 12 6.35 -0.71 -2.45
CA GLN A 12 6.65 -0.64 -3.87
C GLN A 12 6.93 -2.04 -4.42
N LEU A 13 7.68 -2.84 -3.68
CA LEU A 13 8.04 -4.20 -4.02
C LEU A 13 6.80 -5.12 -4.13
N GLU A 14 5.83 -5.01 -3.20
CA GLU A 14 4.53 -5.71 -3.28
C GLU A 14 3.77 -5.36 -4.59
N LEU A 15 3.79 -4.08 -5.00
CA LEU A 15 3.11 -3.63 -6.22
C LEU A 15 3.81 -4.16 -7.47
N GLU A 16 5.14 -4.20 -7.48
CA GLU A 16 5.94 -4.75 -8.58
C GLU A 16 5.73 -6.27 -8.71
N TYR A 17 5.67 -7.02 -7.61
CA TYR A 17 5.35 -8.45 -7.62
C TYR A 17 3.97 -8.73 -8.20
N ARG A 18 2.95 -8.01 -7.71
CA ARG A 18 1.58 -8.14 -8.22
C ARG A 18 1.54 -7.97 -9.74
N GLU A 19 2.19 -6.94 -10.25
CA GLU A 19 2.20 -6.65 -11.69
C GLU A 19 2.90 -7.74 -12.49
N MET A 20 4.05 -8.21 -12.00
CA MET A 20 4.77 -9.34 -12.59
C MET A 20 3.89 -10.59 -12.66
N PHE A 21 3.21 -10.95 -11.57
CA PHE A 21 2.36 -12.13 -11.50
C PHE A 21 1.13 -12.05 -12.39
N ILE A 22 0.50 -10.88 -12.49
CA ILE A 22 -0.61 -10.63 -13.42
C ILE A 22 -0.14 -10.85 -14.86
N SER A 23 1.02 -10.29 -15.23
CA SER A 23 1.56 -10.44 -16.58
C SER A 23 1.95 -11.89 -16.92
N ILE A 24 2.60 -12.59 -15.98
CA ILE A 24 2.95 -14.01 -16.13
C ILE A 24 1.68 -14.85 -16.33
N THR A 25 0.70 -14.68 -15.43
CA THR A 25 -0.56 -15.43 -15.48
C THR A 25 -1.33 -15.17 -16.78
N GLY A 26 -1.42 -13.90 -17.20
CA GLY A 26 -2.06 -13.51 -18.46
C GLY A 26 -1.37 -14.14 -19.66
N SER A 27 -0.04 -14.14 -19.69
CA SER A 27 0.74 -14.75 -20.76
C SER A 27 0.55 -16.27 -20.83
N LEU A 28 0.60 -16.95 -19.68
CA LEU A 28 0.36 -18.40 -19.59
C LEU A 28 -1.06 -18.78 -20.06
N GLN A 29 -2.07 -17.97 -19.75
CA GLN A 29 -3.45 -18.19 -20.19
C GLN A 29 -3.60 -18.10 -21.72
N THR A 30 -2.82 -17.24 -22.37
CA THR A 30 -2.80 -17.14 -23.84
C THR A 30 -2.04 -18.27 -24.53
N GLY A 31 -1.48 -19.21 -23.77
CA GLY A 31 -0.74 -20.36 -24.28
C GLY A 31 0.75 -20.11 -24.49
N TYR A 32 1.31 -19.02 -23.94
CA TYR A 32 2.76 -18.83 -23.96
C TYR A 32 3.47 -19.83 -23.03
N SER A 33 4.74 -20.13 -23.36
CA SER A 33 5.60 -20.91 -22.47
C SER A 33 5.97 -20.10 -21.23
N ILE A 34 6.41 -20.78 -20.18
CA ILE A 34 6.81 -20.15 -18.91
C ILE A 34 7.95 -19.15 -19.15
N GLU A 35 8.95 -19.52 -19.94
CA GLU A 35 10.08 -18.65 -20.28
C GLU A 35 9.62 -17.37 -20.97
N ARG A 36 8.61 -17.48 -21.86
CA ARG A 36 8.05 -16.32 -22.54
C ARG A 36 7.18 -15.48 -21.62
N ALA A 37 6.46 -16.09 -20.68
CA ALA A 37 5.67 -15.36 -19.69
C ALA A 37 6.56 -14.50 -18.75
N PHE A 38 7.72 -15.02 -18.33
CA PHE A 38 8.71 -14.26 -17.57
C PHE A 38 9.41 -13.16 -18.39
N LEU A 39 9.55 -13.36 -19.71
CA LEU A 39 10.08 -12.33 -20.59
C LEU A 39 9.08 -11.18 -20.76
N GLU A 40 7.82 -11.50 -21.06
CA GLU A 40 6.74 -10.52 -21.26
C GLU A 40 6.48 -9.69 -19.99
N SER A 41 6.66 -10.26 -18.80
CA SER A 41 6.44 -9.53 -17.54
C SER A 41 7.46 -8.41 -17.27
N THR A 42 8.57 -8.35 -18.01
CA THR A 42 9.53 -7.24 -17.89
C THR A 42 9.02 -5.92 -18.45
N GLU A 43 8.16 -5.97 -19.48
CA GLU A 43 7.74 -4.76 -20.19
C GLU A 43 6.75 -3.91 -19.36
N PRO A 44 5.70 -4.49 -18.73
CA PRO A 44 4.83 -3.73 -17.82
C PRO A 44 5.60 -3.07 -16.68
N LEU A 45 6.54 -3.79 -16.06
CA LEU A 45 7.39 -3.24 -15.01
C LEU A 45 8.23 -2.06 -15.49
N ARG A 46 8.80 -2.15 -16.71
CA ARG A 46 9.55 -1.06 -17.32
C ARG A 46 8.68 0.16 -17.61
N ILE A 47 7.47 -0.04 -18.12
CA ILE A 47 6.53 1.05 -18.45
C ILE A 47 6.04 1.76 -17.18
N ILE A 48 5.67 1.00 -16.14
CA ILE A 48 5.03 1.54 -14.93
C ILE A 48 6.06 2.16 -13.98
N TYR A 49 7.18 1.49 -13.76
CA TYR A 49 8.15 1.84 -12.72
C TYR A 49 9.48 2.37 -13.27
N GLY A 50 9.86 1.99 -14.49
CA GLY A 50 11.09 2.45 -15.15
C GLY A 50 12.34 2.22 -14.30
N GLU A 51 13.19 3.24 -14.20
CA GLU A 51 14.44 3.20 -13.40
C GLU A 51 14.21 3.10 -11.89
N LYS A 52 12.99 3.38 -11.40
CA LYS A 52 12.68 3.28 -9.98
C LYS A 52 12.36 1.85 -9.54
N SER A 53 12.20 0.93 -10.49
CA SER A 53 11.85 -0.45 -10.22
C SER A 53 12.96 -1.15 -9.45
N VAL A 54 12.60 -1.74 -8.32
CA VAL A 54 13.52 -2.59 -7.55
C VAL A 54 13.60 -3.97 -8.19
N LEU A 55 12.50 -4.49 -8.72
CA LEU A 55 12.39 -5.85 -9.24
C LEU A 55 12.95 -5.99 -10.66
N LEU A 56 12.79 -4.98 -11.51
CA LEU A 56 13.13 -5.04 -12.94
C LEU A 56 14.58 -5.47 -13.20
N PRO A 57 15.62 -4.93 -12.53
CA PRO A 57 16.99 -5.39 -12.74
C PRO A 57 17.18 -6.88 -12.47
N HIS A 58 16.53 -7.39 -11.42
CA HIS A 58 16.63 -8.80 -11.04
C HIS A 58 15.79 -9.72 -11.95
N LEU A 59 14.67 -9.23 -12.47
CA LEU A 59 13.87 -9.95 -13.46
C LEU A 59 14.60 -10.02 -14.83
N VAL A 60 15.35 -8.98 -15.20
CA VAL A 60 16.23 -8.99 -16.38
C VAL A 60 17.40 -9.95 -16.18
N GLU A 61 18.00 -10.00 -14.98
CA GLU A 61 19.00 -10.99 -14.60
C GLU A 61 18.45 -12.42 -14.73
N LEU A 62 17.24 -12.68 -14.22
CA LEU A 62 16.56 -13.97 -14.34
C LEU A 62 16.38 -14.37 -15.80
N ASN A 63 15.83 -13.48 -16.63
CA ASN A 63 15.63 -13.76 -18.06
C ASN A 63 16.95 -14.04 -18.80
N SER A 64 18.03 -13.38 -18.37
CA SER A 64 19.38 -13.64 -18.90
C SER A 64 19.88 -15.04 -18.51
N LYS A 65 19.66 -15.47 -17.26
CA LYS A 65 19.98 -16.84 -16.81
C LYS A 65 19.17 -17.90 -17.58
N VAL A 66 17.89 -17.65 -17.83
CA VAL A 66 17.03 -18.55 -18.64
C VAL A 66 17.55 -18.68 -20.07
N ARG A 67 18.00 -17.58 -20.70
CA ARG A 67 18.67 -17.61 -22.01
C ARG A 67 19.95 -18.43 -22.02
N LEU A 68 20.64 -18.52 -20.88
CA LEU A 68 21.83 -19.36 -20.68
C LEU A 68 21.48 -20.82 -20.33
N ARG A 69 20.28 -21.30 -20.70
CA ARG A 69 19.77 -22.66 -20.47
C ARG A 69 19.61 -23.06 -19.00
N LYS A 70 19.56 -22.09 -18.08
CA LYS A 70 19.14 -22.38 -16.72
C LYS A 70 17.63 -22.62 -16.68
N PRO A 71 17.13 -23.65 -15.96
CA PRO A 71 15.70 -23.82 -15.74
C PRO A 71 15.08 -22.58 -15.10
N VAL A 72 13.95 -22.12 -15.63
CA VAL A 72 13.25 -20.92 -15.17
C VAL A 72 12.80 -21.05 -13.71
N GLU A 73 12.41 -22.26 -13.30
CA GLU A 73 11.99 -22.59 -11.95
C GLU A 73 13.12 -22.33 -10.95
N GLN A 74 14.34 -22.79 -11.27
CA GLN A 74 15.52 -22.58 -10.43
C GLN A 74 15.98 -21.12 -10.44
N ALA A 75 15.89 -20.45 -11.59
CA ALA A 75 16.25 -19.04 -11.70
C ALA A 75 15.29 -18.14 -10.90
N PHE A 76 14.01 -18.53 -10.83
CA PHE A 76 12.99 -17.84 -10.05
C PHE A 76 13.07 -18.15 -8.56
N GLU A 77 13.42 -19.37 -8.16
CA GLU A 77 13.69 -19.72 -6.76
C GLU A 77 14.86 -18.88 -6.19
N GLU A 78 15.95 -18.71 -6.95
CA GLU A 78 17.04 -17.79 -6.56
C GLU A 78 16.62 -16.33 -6.50
N LEU A 79 15.61 -15.93 -7.28
CA LEU A 79 15.04 -14.59 -7.21
C LEU A 79 14.21 -14.44 -5.94
N SER A 80 13.37 -15.43 -5.60
CA SER A 80 12.58 -15.41 -4.37
C SER A 80 13.47 -15.41 -3.13
N GLU A 81 14.59 -16.13 -3.11
CA GLU A 81 15.50 -16.11 -1.96
C GLU A 81 16.20 -14.76 -1.74
N LYS A 82 16.36 -13.94 -2.80
CA LYS A 82 16.93 -12.58 -2.67
C LYS A 82 15.98 -11.59 -2.00
N PHE A 83 14.69 -11.90 -1.99
CA PHE A 83 13.66 -11.02 -1.49
C PHE A 83 12.85 -11.72 -0.41
N ASP A 84 12.88 -11.21 0.83
CA ASP A 84 12.14 -11.77 1.97
C ASP A 84 10.63 -11.51 1.85
N SER A 85 10.01 -12.11 0.83
CA SER A 85 8.61 -11.94 0.45
C SER A 85 7.92 -13.31 0.40
N GLU A 86 6.93 -13.46 1.27
CA GLU A 86 6.07 -14.65 1.32
C GLU A 86 5.39 -14.91 -0.04
N ASP A 87 4.87 -13.84 -0.67
CA ASP A 87 4.18 -13.94 -1.97
C ASP A 87 5.10 -14.48 -3.09
N LEU A 88 6.40 -14.14 -3.09
CA LEU A 88 7.37 -14.68 -4.05
C LEU A 88 7.71 -16.14 -3.77
N SER A 89 7.90 -16.48 -2.50
CA SER A 89 8.26 -17.83 -2.07
C SER A 89 7.13 -18.82 -2.38
N ASP A 90 5.89 -18.45 -2.08
CA ASP A 90 4.69 -19.23 -2.40
C ASP A 90 4.57 -19.46 -3.92
N PHE A 91 4.83 -18.42 -4.72
CA PHE A 91 4.77 -18.52 -6.17
C PHE A 91 5.88 -19.42 -6.74
N ALA A 92 7.09 -19.33 -6.18
CA ALA A 92 8.23 -20.16 -6.59
C ALA A 92 7.97 -21.64 -6.28
N GLU A 93 7.34 -21.93 -5.13
CA GLU A 93 6.91 -23.27 -4.76
C GLU A 93 5.91 -23.84 -5.79
N ILE A 94 4.91 -23.06 -6.18
CA ILE A 94 3.93 -23.47 -7.20
C ILE A 94 4.62 -23.79 -8.54
N PHE A 95 5.59 -22.99 -8.97
CA PHE A 95 6.36 -23.27 -10.20
C PHE A 95 7.24 -24.51 -10.08
N ARG A 96 7.88 -24.72 -8.94
CA ARG A 96 8.73 -25.88 -8.67
C ARG A 96 7.96 -27.20 -8.69
N PHE A 97 6.73 -27.21 -8.16
CA PHE A 97 5.86 -28.40 -8.16
C PHE A 97 5.01 -28.54 -9.43
N GLY A 98 4.71 -27.43 -10.12
CA GLY A 98 3.73 -27.37 -11.21
C GLY A 98 4.06 -28.25 -12.42
N LYS A 99 5.34 -28.41 -12.78
CA LYS A 99 5.76 -29.25 -13.91
C LYS A 99 5.48 -30.74 -13.71
N ARG A 100 5.35 -31.21 -12.46
CA ARG A 100 5.00 -32.61 -12.13
C ARG A 100 3.49 -32.85 -12.09
N LEU A 101 2.69 -31.79 -11.94
CA LEU A 101 1.27 -31.89 -11.64
C LEU A 101 0.35 -31.81 -12.86
N GLY A 102 0.84 -31.40 -14.04
CA GLY A 102 0.10 -31.50 -15.31
C GLY A 102 -1.25 -30.75 -15.32
N GLY A 103 -1.29 -29.57 -15.95
CA GLY A 103 -2.54 -28.83 -16.20
C GLY A 103 -3.04 -27.95 -15.05
N ASP A 104 -2.98 -28.43 -13.80
CA ASP A 104 -3.58 -27.75 -12.63
C ASP A 104 -2.73 -26.58 -12.06
N TYR A 105 -1.44 -26.53 -12.42
CA TYR A 105 -0.55 -25.50 -11.89
C TYR A 105 -0.86 -24.09 -12.41
N ILE A 106 -1.39 -23.95 -13.63
CA ILE A 106 -1.81 -22.66 -14.18
C ILE A 106 -3.01 -22.12 -13.39
N GLU A 107 -3.91 -23.00 -12.95
CA GLU A 107 -5.06 -22.63 -12.12
C GLU A 107 -4.61 -22.22 -10.70
N ASN A 108 -3.63 -22.91 -10.12
CA ASN A 108 -3.01 -22.52 -8.85
C ASN A 108 -2.28 -21.17 -8.92
N ILE A 109 -1.48 -20.94 -9.98
CA ILE A 109 -0.83 -19.63 -10.27
C ILE A 109 -1.88 -18.52 -10.36
N LYS A 110 -2.99 -18.78 -11.05
CA LYS A 110 -4.09 -17.82 -11.19
C LYS A 110 -4.77 -17.53 -9.86
N SER A 111 -5.05 -18.55 -9.06
CA SER A 111 -5.65 -18.40 -7.74
C SER A 111 -4.74 -17.58 -6.82
N SER A 112 -3.44 -17.89 -6.80
CA SER A 112 -2.46 -17.12 -6.01
C SER A 112 -2.37 -15.66 -6.47
N THR A 113 -2.25 -15.41 -7.79
CA THR A 113 -2.23 -14.05 -8.35
C THR A 113 -3.48 -13.26 -7.99
N ARG A 114 -4.66 -13.90 -8.01
CA ARG A 114 -5.92 -13.29 -7.61
C ARG A 114 -5.89 -12.90 -6.12
N ARG A 115 -5.45 -13.81 -5.24
CA ARG A 115 -5.33 -13.54 -3.80
C ARG A 115 -4.37 -12.39 -3.50
N ILE A 116 -3.22 -12.34 -4.17
CA ILE A 116 -2.27 -11.22 -4.06
C ILE A 116 -2.91 -9.92 -4.53
N SER A 117 -3.64 -9.95 -5.65
CA SER A 117 -4.31 -8.78 -6.20
C SER A 117 -5.39 -8.24 -5.26
N GLU A 118 -6.25 -9.11 -4.74
CA GLU A 118 -7.29 -8.77 -3.77
C GLU A 118 -6.67 -8.21 -2.47
N ARG A 119 -5.59 -8.83 -1.98
CA ARG A 119 -4.86 -8.35 -0.79
C ARG A 119 -4.31 -6.93 -0.99
N VAL A 120 -3.70 -6.66 -2.13
CA VAL A 120 -3.14 -5.32 -2.46
C VAL A 120 -4.25 -4.29 -2.62
N GLU A 121 -5.35 -4.64 -3.29
CA GLU A 121 -6.49 -3.74 -3.51
C GLU A 121 -7.14 -3.36 -2.17
N VAL A 122 -7.42 -4.33 -1.30
CA VAL A 122 -7.97 -4.08 0.05
C VAL A 122 -7.03 -3.20 0.87
N LYS A 123 -5.70 -3.43 0.83
CA LYS A 123 -4.72 -2.54 1.49
C LYS A 123 -4.80 -1.10 0.96
N GLN A 124 -5.00 -0.91 -0.34
CA GLN A 124 -5.14 0.42 -0.94
C GLN A 124 -6.45 1.09 -0.54
N GLU A 125 -7.56 0.36 -0.54
CA GLU A 125 -8.87 0.85 -0.08
C GLU A 125 -8.84 1.28 1.39
N ILE A 126 -8.18 0.49 2.26
CA ILE A 126 -7.98 0.84 3.67
C ILE A 126 -7.20 2.16 3.78
N ARG A 127 -6.09 2.30 3.05
CA ARG A 127 -5.28 3.54 3.07
C ARG A 127 -6.08 4.74 2.56
N ALA A 128 -6.87 4.59 1.51
CA ALA A 128 -7.74 5.64 0.99
C ALA A 128 -8.81 6.04 2.03
N SER A 129 -9.43 5.06 2.68
CA SER A 129 -10.42 5.29 3.74
C SER A 129 -9.82 6.03 4.94
N ILE A 130 -8.59 5.68 5.35
CA ILE A 130 -7.88 6.38 6.43
C ILE A 130 -7.54 7.81 6.02
N ALA A 131 -7.08 8.04 4.78
CA ALA A 131 -6.78 9.37 4.27
C ALA A 131 -8.03 10.27 4.26
N GLN A 132 -9.19 9.71 3.93
CA GLN A 132 -10.46 10.42 4.03
C GLN A 132 -10.80 10.78 5.48
N GLN A 133 -10.69 9.85 6.41
CA GLN A 133 -10.93 10.12 7.85
C GLN A 133 -9.96 11.17 8.40
N GLN A 134 -8.70 11.18 7.95
CA GLN A 134 -7.72 12.21 8.30
C GLN A 134 -8.15 13.61 7.84
N LEU A 135 -8.66 13.72 6.61
CA LEU A 135 -9.18 14.98 6.09
C LEU A 135 -10.40 15.45 6.90
N GLU A 136 -11.33 14.55 7.23
CA GLU A 136 -12.50 14.87 8.03
C GLU A 136 -12.12 15.38 9.42
N LEU A 137 -11.19 14.68 10.10
CA LEU A 137 -10.65 15.12 11.39
C LEU A 137 -9.97 16.48 11.28
N LYS A 138 -9.22 16.74 10.20
CA LYS A 138 -8.58 18.03 9.94
C LYS A 138 -9.60 19.15 9.77
N VAL A 139 -10.71 18.91 9.08
CA VAL A 139 -11.80 19.88 8.93
C VAL A 139 -12.47 20.15 10.28
N MET A 140 -12.79 19.12 11.06
CA MET A 140 -13.35 19.25 12.41
C MET A 140 -12.42 20.03 13.36
N MET A 141 -11.10 19.91 13.21
CA MET A 141 -10.12 20.69 13.97
C MET A 141 -10.11 22.18 13.60
N VAL A 142 -10.46 22.54 12.36
CA VAL A 142 -10.42 23.95 11.91
C VAL A 142 -11.78 24.62 12.10
N MET A 143 -12.88 23.87 12.04
CA MET A 143 -14.25 24.38 12.07
C MET A 143 -14.55 25.26 13.31
N PRO A 144 -14.24 24.87 14.57
CA PRO A 144 -14.52 25.70 15.74
C PRO A 144 -13.75 27.02 15.72
N LEU A 145 -12.49 27.03 15.26
CA LEU A 145 -11.69 28.24 15.13
C LEU A 145 -12.27 29.17 14.05
N GLY A 146 -12.73 28.60 12.93
CA GLY A 146 -13.39 29.35 11.87
C GLY A 146 -14.69 30.00 12.34
N ILE A 147 -15.53 29.25 13.07
CA ILE A 147 -16.78 29.78 13.65
C ILE A 147 -16.48 30.87 14.68
N LEU A 148 -15.51 30.68 15.56
CA LEU A 148 -15.11 31.68 16.56
C LEU A 148 -14.58 32.97 15.89
N ALA A 149 -13.76 32.85 14.84
CA ALA A 149 -13.28 33.99 14.08
C ALA A 149 -14.43 34.74 13.37
N TYR A 150 -15.36 33.99 12.76
CA TYR A 150 -16.54 34.54 12.12
C TYR A 150 -17.43 35.30 13.11
N MET A 151 -17.74 34.69 14.26
CA MET A 151 -18.53 35.33 15.31
C MET A 151 -17.86 36.60 15.86
N LYS A 152 -16.53 36.60 16.00
CA LYS A 152 -15.79 37.79 16.47
C LYS A 152 -15.95 38.99 15.54
N ILE A 153 -16.03 38.77 14.23
CA ILE A 153 -16.17 39.84 13.23
C ILE A 153 -17.64 40.28 13.11
N SER A 154 -18.57 39.32 13.08
CA SER A 154 -19.98 39.58 12.80
C SER A 154 -20.78 40.03 14.03
N ALA A 155 -20.48 39.49 15.22
CA ALA A 155 -21.25 39.73 16.44
C ALA A 155 -20.37 39.64 17.71
N PRO A 156 -19.47 40.61 17.94
CA PRO A 156 -18.55 40.60 19.08
C PRO A 156 -19.27 40.64 20.44
N GLU A 157 -20.46 41.24 20.49
CA GLU A 157 -21.28 41.39 21.71
C GLU A 157 -21.70 40.03 22.32
N PHE A 158 -21.82 38.97 21.51
CA PHE A 158 -22.15 37.62 21.97
C PHE A 158 -20.99 36.91 22.69
N LEU A 159 -19.75 37.28 22.41
CA LEU A 159 -18.57 36.66 23.04
C LEU A 159 -18.23 37.33 24.39
N THR A 160 -18.67 38.58 24.59
CA THR A 160 -18.39 39.39 25.79
C THR A 160 -18.77 38.75 27.13
N PRO A 161 -19.97 38.15 27.31
CA PRO A 161 -20.34 37.48 28.56
C PRO A 161 -19.52 36.21 28.84
N SER A 162 -19.01 35.58 27.79
CA SER A 162 -18.24 34.34 27.87
C SER A 162 -16.79 34.58 28.31
N TYR A 163 -16.22 35.74 27.96
CA TYR A 163 -14.84 36.14 28.34
C TYR A 163 -14.77 37.18 29.47
N GLY A 164 -15.88 37.83 29.82
CA GLY A 164 -15.90 38.95 30.77
C GLY A 164 -16.07 38.60 32.25
N ASN A 165 -16.43 37.35 32.59
CA ASN A 165 -16.71 36.93 33.97
C ASN A 165 -15.82 35.73 34.39
N PHE A 166 -15.45 35.64 35.68
CA PHE A 166 -14.56 34.59 36.20
C PHE A 166 -15.08 33.16 35.89
N ILE A 167 -16.40 32.98 35.98
CA ILE A 167 -17.08 31.72 35.64
C ILE A 167 -16.91 31.39 34.14
N GLY A 168 -17.01 32.38 33.26
CA GLY A 168 -16.84 32.22 31.81
C GLY A 168 -15.43 31.75 31.44
N ILE A 169 -14.41 32.32 32.10
CA ILE A 169 -13.01 31.92 31.91
C ILE A 169 -12.79 30.45 32.29
N VAL A 170 -13.33 30.01 33.42
CA VAL A 170 -13.21 28.60 33.88
C VAL A 170 -13.89 27.64 32.89
N VAL A 171 -15.11 27.97 32.44
CA VAL A 171 -15.87 27.14 31.50
C VAL A 171 -15.18 27.07 30.13
N MET A 172 -14.66 28.19 29.61
CA MET A 172 -13.92 28.22 28.35
C MET A 172 -12.62 27.42 28.43
N THR A 173 -11.91 27.50 29.56
CA THR A 173 -10.67 26.72 29.78
C THR A 173 -10.96 25.22 29.83
N ALA A 174 -12.05 24.80 30.49
CA ALA A 174 -12.48 23.41 30.52
C ALA A 174 -12.90 22.90 29.13
N CYS A 175 -13.65 23.71 28.37
CA CYS A 175 -14.07 23.38 27.01
C CYS A 175 -12.86 23.23 26.07
N LEU A 176 -11.88 24.13 26.18
CA LEU A 176 -10.63 24.05 25.44
C LEU A 176 -9.83 22.79 25.81
N ALA A 177 -9.76 22.43 27.09
CA ALA A 177 -9.07 21.23 27.53
C ALA A 177 -9.71 19.95 26.97
N VAL A 178 -11.04 19.87 26.98
CA VAL A 178 -11.79 18.76 26.36
C VAL A 178 -11.54 18.72 24.85
N TYR A 179 -11.56 19.88 24.19
CA TYR A 179 -11.31 19.99 22.76
C TYR A 179 -9.92 19.46 22.38
N VAL A 180 -8.87 19.86 23.11
CA VAL A 180 -7.51 19.34 22.92
C VAL A 180 -7.44 17.84 23.20
N GLY A 181 -8.15 17.37 24.22
CA GLY A 181 -8.27 15.94 24.54
C GLY A 181 -8.88 15.13 23.39
N CYS A 182 -9.98 15.62 22.79
CA CYS A 182 -10.61 14.99 21.63
C CYS A 182 -9.68 14.94 20.41
N ILE A 183 -8.91 16.01 20.16
CA ILE A 183 -7.91 16.03 19.08
C ILE A 183 -6.83 14.97 19.32
N ALA A 184 -6.32 14.87 20.54
CA ALA A 184 -5.29 13.89 20.88
C ALA A 184 -5.79 12.44 20.70
N LEU A 185 -7.00 12.15 21.15
CA LEU A 185 -7.64 10.84 20.97
C LEU A 185 -7.86 10.52 19.49
N GLY A 186 -8.39 11.49 18.71
CA GLY A 186 -8.63 11.30 17.28
C GLY A 186 -7.35 11.03 16.48
N ARG A 187 -6.25 11.73 16.79
CA ARG A 187 -4.94 11.43 16.19
C ARG A 187 -4.44 10.04 16.53
N LYS A 188 -4.59 9.62 17.80
CA LYS A 188 -4.14 8.30 18.25
C LYS A 188 -4.89 7.15 17.57
N ILE A 189 -6.20 7.30 17.34
CA ILE A 189 -7.02 6.28 16.67
C ILE A 189 -6.61 6.11 15.20
N ILE A 190 -6.28 7.22 14.53
CA ILE A 190 -5.85 7.21 13.13
C ILE A 190 -4.45 6.60 13.01
N ASP A 191 -3.54 6.94 13.93
CA ASP A 191 -2.14 6.47 13.91
C ASP A 191 -2.04 4.94 14.10
N ILE A 192 -2.90 4.35 14.92
CA ILE A 192 -2.94 2.88 15.16
C ILE A 192 -3.29 2.07 13.90
N ARG A 193 -3.95 2.71 12.91
CA ARG A 193 -4.40 2.03 11.69
C ARG A 193 -3.45 2.23 10.50
N VAL A 194 -2.45 3.10 10.66
CA VAL A 194 -1.37 3.29 9.68
C VAL A 194 -0.31 2.22 9.88
#